data_AF-A0A2V8BP01-F1
#
_entry.id   AF-A0A2V8BP01-F1
#
_cell.length_a   1.000
_cell.length_b   1.000
_cell.length_c   1.000
_cell.angle_alpha   90.00
_cell.angle_beta   90.00
_cell.angle_gamma   90.00
#
_symmetry.space_group_name_H-M   'P 1'
#
loop_
_entity.id
_entity.type
_entity.pdbx_description
1 polymer ?
#
loop_
_entity_poly.entity_id
_entity_poly.type
_entity_poly.pdbx_seq_one_letter_code
_entity_poly.pdbx_strand_id
1 'polypeptide(L)' 'VSGPDHKTYIVHAGDKLLDGTIKSITQQGMIFTQTVNDPLSLVKQREVSKLLHAAEGKE' A
#
# COMPACT_ATOMS: atom_id res chain seq x y z
N VAL A 1 -7.57 0.16 -4.78
CA VAL A 1 -6.20 -0.38 -4.94
C VAL A 1 -6.27 -1.76 -5.55
N SER A 2 -5.48 -2.06 -6.59
CA SER A 2 -5.38 -3.43 -7.13
C SER A 2 -4.39 -4.23 -6.30
N GLY A 3 -4.85 -5.34 -5.72
CA GLY A 3 -4.00 -6.30 -5.04
C GLY A 3 -3.32 -7.27 -6.01
N PRO A 4 -2.27 -7.98 -5.57
CA PRO A 4 -1.60 -9.00 -6.38
C PRO A 4 -2.53 -10.17 -6.77
N ASP A 5 -3.67 -10.30 -6.09
CA ASP A 5 -4.74 -11.27 -6.37
C ASP A 5 -5.68 -10.84 -7.51
N HIS A 6 -5.34 -9.79 -8.28
CA HIS A 6 -6.22 -9.17 -9.29
C HIS A 6 -7.56 -8.63 -8.74
N LYS A 7 -7.70 -8.55 -7.41
CA LYS A 7 -8.86 -7.98 -6.74
C LYS A 7 -8.66 -6.49 -6.47
N THR A 8 -9.75 -5.73 -6.61
CA THR A 8 -9.78 -4.32 -6.24
C THR A 8 -10.31 -4.17 -4.83
N TYR A 9 -9.52 -3.53 -3.98
CA TYR A 9 -9.87 -3.23 -2.60
C TYR A 9 -10.19 -1.74 -2.45
N ILE A 10 -11.31 -1.44 -1.82
CA ILE A 10 -11.66 -0.11 -1.34
C ILE A 10 -11.11 0.00 0.07
N VAL A 11 -10.26 0.97 0.30
CA VAL A 11 -9.53 1.12 1.56
C VAL A 11 -9.52 2.57 1.99
N HIS A 12 -9.47 2.80 3.30
CA HIS A 12 -9.47 4.12 3.92
C HIS A 12 -8.18 4.35 4.71
N ALA A 13 -7.89 5.59 5.08
CA ALA A 13 -6.78 5.87 5.98
C ALA A 13 -7.01 5.14 7.32
N GLY A 14 -5.98 4.45 7.81
CA GLY A 14 -6.04 3.57 8.98
C GLY A 14 -6.43 2.12 8.67
N ASP A 15 -6.88 1.82 7.44
CA ASP A 15 -7.23 0.46 7.06
C ASP A 15 -5.98 -0.41 6.81
N LYS A 16 -6.11 -1.71 7.05
CA LYS A 16 -5.02 -2.67 6.87
C LYS A 16 -5.11 -3.31 5.49
N LEU A 17 -4.12 -3.04 4.65
CA LEU A 17 -4.01 -3.62 3.32
C LEU A 17 -2.78 -4.53 3.24
N LEU A 18 -3.02 -5.83 3.08
CA LEU A 18 -1.98 -6.88 3.06
C LEU A 18 -1.14 -6.86 4.36
N ASP A 19 0.16 -6.60 4.22
CA ASP A 19 1.16 -6.57 5.30
C ASP A 19 1.44 -5.14 5.82
N GLY A 20 0.65 -4.17 5.38
CA GLY A 20 0.80 -2.77 5.79
C GLY A 20 -0.49 -2.09 6.19
N THR A 21 -0.34 -1.00 6.94
CA THR A 21 -1.44 -0.12 7.33
C THR A 21 -1.37 1.17 6.54
N ILE A 22 -2.51 1.65 6.05
CA ILE A 22 -2.57 2.91 5.31
C ILE A 22 -2.42 4.05 6.29
N LYS A 23 -1.34 4.81 6.15
CA LYS A 23 -1.06 5.98 7.00
C LYS A 23 -1.85 7.19 6.52
N SER A 24 -1.84 7.45 5.21
CA SER A 24 -2.58 8.54 4.58
C SER A 24 -2.87 8.27 3.11
N ILE A 25 -4.00 8.80 2.63
CA ILE A 25 -4.41 8.78 1.22
C ILE A 25 -4.49 10.23 0.77
N THR A 26 -3.69 10.60 -0.23
CA THR A 26 -3.71 11.93 -0.86
C THR A 26 -4.11 11.81 -2.33
N GLN A 27 -4.39 12.93 -2.98
CA GLN A 27 -4.73 12.97 -4.41
C GLN A 27 -3.57 12.56 -5.33
N GLN A 28 -2.32 12.63 -4.85
CA GLN A 28 -1.15 12.19 -5.62
C GLN A 28 -0.81 10.71 -5.40
N GLY A 29 -1.19 10.16 -4.25
CA GLY A 29 -0.68 8.85 -3.84
C GLY A 29 -1.18 8.43 -2.47
N MET A 30 -0.75 7.26 -2.07
CA MET A 30 -1.08 6.65 -0.80
C MET A 30 0.22 6.29 -0.07
N ILE A 31 0.26 6.55 1.22
CA ILE A 31 1.38 6.21 2.10
C ILE A 31 0.95 5.03 2.96
N PHE A 32 1.74 3.97 2.93
CA PHE A 32 1.53 2.73 3.66
C PHE A 32 2.71 2.48 4.58
N THR A 33 2.46 1.98 5.77
CA THR A 33 3.50 1.44 6.64
C THR A 33 3.49 -0.07 6.49
N GLN A 34 4.52 -0.64 5.86
CA GLN A 34 4.65 -2.08 5.64
C GLN A 34 5.62 -2.68 6.65
N THR A 35 5.30 -3.88 7.15
CA THR A 35 6.23 -4.63 8.00
C THR A 35 7.30 -5.28 7.13
N VAL A 36 8.56 -5.18 7.55
CA VAL A 36 9.70 -5.76 6.83
C VAL A 36 10.00 -7.11 7.46
N ASN A 37 9.79 -8.18 6.71
CA ASN A 37 9.99 -9.57 7.14
C ASN A 37 11.41 -10.08 6.82
N ASP A 38 12.41 -9.20 6.83
CA ASP A 38 13.80 -9.54 6.57
C ASP A 38 14.58 -9.70 7.89
N PRO A 39 15.18 -10.87 8.17
CA PRO A 39 15.86 -11.13 9.44
C PRO A 39 17.16 -10.33 9.63
N LEU A 40 17.70 -9.72 8.57
CA LEU A 40 18.90 -8.89 8.62
C LEU A 40 18.61 -7.39 8.67
N SER A 41 17.34 -7.00 8.53
CA SER A 41 16.91 -5.61 8.56
C SER A 41 16.70 -5.15 10.00
N LEU A 42 17.44 -4.12 10.42
CA LEU A 42 17.22 -3.41 11.68
C LEU A 42 15.87 -2.68 11.70
N VAL A 43 15.34 -2.37 10.52
CA VAL A 43 14.08 -1.64 10.34
C VAL A 43 12.95 -2.65 10.16
N LYS A 44 12.10 -2.80 11.18
CA LYS A 44 10.94 -3.70 11.15
C LYS A 44 9.76 -3.14 10.38
N GLN A 45 9.72 -1.83 10.13
CA GLN A 45 8.61 -1.16 9.46
C GLN A 45 9.14 -0.10 8.51
N ARG A 46 8.69 -0.12 7.26
CA ARG A 46 9.04 0.89 6.26
C ARG A 46 7.82 1.66 5.81
N GLU A 47 7.98 2.95 5.60
CA GLU A 47 6.98 3.77 4.92
C GLU A 47 7.20 3.66 3.42
N VAL A 48 6.16 3.20 2.72
CA VAL A 48 6.12 3.07 1.27
C VAL A 48 5.09 4.05 0.77
N SER A 49 5.49 4.97 -0.10
CA SER A 49 4.56 5.74 -0.90
C SER A 49 4.30 4.97 -2.20
N LYS A 50 3.03 4.70 -2.52
CA LYS A 50 2.65 4.35 -3.90
C LYS A 50 1.84 5.49 -4.48
N LEU A 51 2.25 5.93 -5.66
CA LEU A 51 1.46 6.85 -6.46
C LEU A 51 0.16 6.15 -6.88
N LEU A 52 -0.91 6.93 -6.99
CA LEU A 52 -2.14 6.47 -7.60
C LEU A 52 -1.81 6.19 -9.07
N HIS A 53 -1.58 4.92 -9.41
CA HIS A 53 -1.64 4.54 -10.81
C HIS A 53 -3.09 4.76 -11.22
N ALA A 54 -3.31 5.63 -12.21
CA ALA A 54 -4.56 5.63 -12.95
C ALA A 54 -4.82 4.17 -13.30
N ALA A 55 -5.98 3.64 -12.90
CA ALA A 55 -6.35 2.28 -13.23
C ALA A 55 -6.13 2.14 -14.73
N GLU A 56 -5.13 1.35 -15.14
CA GLU A 56 -4.99 0.94 -16.52
C GLU A 56 -6.25 0.11 -16.78
N GLY A 57 -7.31 0.80 -17.22
CA GLY A 57 -8.36 0.19 -18.01
C GLY A 57 -7.63 -0.37 -19.21
N LYS A 58 -7.29 -1.66 -19.14
CA LYS A 58 -6.99 -2.45 -20.31
C LYS A 58 -8.29 -2.45 -21.12
N GLU A 59 -8.32 -1.59 -22.13
CA GLU A 59 -9.24 -1.63 -23.26
C GLU A 59 -9.21 -3.00 -23.95
#